data_AF-A0A238UE06-F1
#
_entry.id   AF-A0A238UE06-F1
#
_cell.length_a   1.000
_cell.length_b   1.000
_cell.length_c   1.000
_cell.angle_alpha   90.00
_cell.angle_beta   90.00
_cell.angle_gamma   90.00
#
_symmetry.space_group_name_H-M   'P 1'
#
loop_
_entity.id
_entity.type
_entity.pdbx_description
1 polymer ?
#
loop_
_entity_poly.entity_id
_entity_poly.type
_entity_poly.pdbx_seq_one_letter_code
_entity_poly.pdbx_strand_id
1 'polypeptide(L)'
;MFFILFGTRSSKLKEKEIRVNCSACNQTTRHRLIGMAKYFHIFWIPFFPLAKRTQIICSSCTTINKDATKLRVTQNLKRPLWHFSGLFLIGLLIIAHSLLSYIDMYNYSQEKKAFKEEFKIIDKKNDSLKNVFYSDLKKLSFSPEKNIDSISSNIKENFYFKEFGLDNKQVSLFSKIKKQKLLVLLNIQEKSEPDIYLTIKNMLIIKELENFIINNYHSRINDIFIGIYKNEELKMSHNQSLKFFTKRDKENLLLQFYFNPEDNNYPYLDFLYNQTPEENKDYNYISKLKTLNNYKKLKRKKVKNDPKKVEKLWNQILKKYNFEYIEKARPVTYKDNYKFLKRTNNLIPESLELLLLHNNTNGPFLKYHEIMNNSWKIMDKFSNNNYDNLKTKDTLKNKRKVIPIKASPFWVLFYEDNKYRYFIDLLPDKYGFTEQIIMVDNNDNVSFVASNLESFLVLYKEKKVPVDLYGWVK
;
A
#
# COMPACT_ATOMS: atom_id res chain seq x y z
N MET A 1 -22.31 20.87 23.18
CA MET A 1 -22.90 19.95 24.18
C MET A 1 -24.41 19.97 23.98
N PHE A 2 -24.97 18.95 23.32
CA PHE A 2 -26.41 18.87 23.08
C PHE A 2 -27.07 18.15 24.26
N PHE A 3 -27.93 18.83 25.02
CA PHE A 3 -28.76 18.18 26.03
C PHE A 3 -29.90 17.45 25.32
N ILE A 4 -29.83 16.12 25.27
CA ILE A 4 -30.93 15.31 24.72
C ILE A 4 -32.04 15.23 25.77
N LEU A 5 -33.13 15.96 25.57
CA LEU A 5 -34.32 15.93 26.43
C LEU A 5 -35.26 14.81 25.98
N PHE A 6 -34.99 13.58 26.42
CA PHE A 6 -35.91 12.45 26.26
C PHE A 6 -36.71 12.20 27.55
N GLY A 7 -37.92 11.68 27.42
CA GLY A 7 -38.75 11.41 28.58
C GLY A 7 -40.14 10.91 28.23
N THR A 8 -41.00 10.86 29.25
CA THR A 8 -42.40 10.47 29.08
C THR A 8 -43.32 11.60 29.51
N ARG A 9 -44.32 11.90 28.68
CA ARG A 9 -45.38 12.88 29.00
C ARG A 9 -46.75 12.22 28.91
N SER A 10 -47.73 12.86 29.54
CA SER A 10 -49.13 12.43 29.47
C SER A 10 -49.97 13.52 28.82
N SER A 11 -50.87 13.15 27.93
CA SER A 11 -51.87 14.05 27.35
C SER A 11 -53.28 13.57 27.71
N LYS A 12 -54.17 14.52 27.98
CA LYS A 12 -55.60 14.26 28.21
C LYS A 12 -56.24 13.77 26.90
N LEU A 13 -56.98 12.66 26.95
CA LEU A 13 -57.69 12.06 25.82
C LEU A 13 -59.13 12.57 25.72
N LYS A 14 -59.94 12.28 26.75
CA LYS A 14 -61.34 12.68 26.86
C LYS A 14 -61.73 12.73 28.33
N GLU A 15 -62.63 13.63 28.68
CA GLU A 15 -63.25 13.71 30.00
C GLU A 15 -64.76 13.46 29.85
N LYS A 16 -65.33 12.66 30.74
CA LYS A 16 -66.78 12.39 30.78
C LYS A 16 -67.24 12.39 32.23
N GLU A 17 -68.43 12.91 32.50
CA GLU A 17 -69.07 12.76 33.81
C GLU A 17 -69.79 11.40 33.91
N ILE A 18 -69.61 10.72 35.04
CA ILE A 18 -70.32 9.49 35.41
C ILE A 18 -70.86 9.63 36.83
N ARG A 19 -71.95 8.92 37.16
CA ARG A 19 -72.46 8.86 38.55
C ARG A 19 -72.07 7.52 39.15
N VAL A 20 -71.30 7.55 40.23
CA VAL A 20 -70.86 6.37 41.00
C VAL A 20 -70.77 6.75 42.48
N ASN A 21 -70.81 5.76 43.37
CA ASN A 21 -70.64 5.98 44.79
C ASN A 21 -69.16 6.26 45.09
N CYS A 22 -68.87 7.33 45.84
CA CYS A 22 -67.51 7.65 46.25
C CYS A 22 -67.15 6.92 47.55
N SER A 23 -66.10 6.09 47.55
CA SER A 23 -65.64 5.40 48.77
C SER A 23 -65.04 6.31 49.84
N ALA A 24 -64.73 7.57 49.50
CA ALA A 24 -64.15 8.54 50.43
C ALA A 24 -65.20 9.38 51.19
N CYS A 25 -66.29 9.79 50.53
CA CYS A 25 -67.36 10.58 51.16
C CYS A 25 -68.69 9.82 51.31
N ASN A 26 -68.76 8.57 50.87
CA ASN A 26 -69.95 7.71 50.89
C ASN A 26 -71.21 8.30 50.23
N GLN A 27 -71.06 9.29 49.36
CA GLN A 27 -72.17 9.90 48.61
C GLN A 27 -72.17 9.45 47.14
N THR A 28 -73.37 9.24 46.59
CA THR A 28 -73.58 9.06 45.14
C THR A 28 -73.46 10.42 44.45
N THR A 29 -72.29 10.73 43.91
CA THR A 29 -71.98 12.03 43.30
C THR A 29 -71.52 11.88 41.85
N ARG A 30 -71.50 13.00 41.12
CA ARG A 30 -70.86 13.07 39.81
C ARG A 30 -69.35 12.89 39.97
N HIS A 31 -68.75 12.08 39.11
CA HIS A 31 -67.33 11.85 39.03
C HIS A 31 -66.85 12.20 37.62
N ARG A 32 -65.66 12.78 37.52
CA ARG A 32 -64.98 13.07 36.26
C ARG A 32 -64.09 11.89 35.89
N LEU A 33 -64.48 11.17 34.86
CA LEU A 33 -63.66 10.14 34.23
C LEU A 33 -62.71 10.82 33.23
N ILE A 34 -61.44 10.89 33.58
CA ILE A 34 -60.39 11.50 32.75
C ILE A 34 -59.53 10.39 32.14
N GLY A 35 -59.59 10.27 30.82
CA GLY A 35 -58.66 9.45 30.05
C GLY A 35 -57.35 10.18 29.84
N MET A 36 -56.23 9.55 30.17
CA MET A 36 -54.88 10.05 29.90
C MET A 36 -54.11 9.04 29.04
N ALA A 37 -53.35 9.52 28.06
CA ALA A 37 -52.41 8.71 27.30
C ALA A 37 -50.99 9.16 27.61
N LYS A 38 -50.15 8.21 28.01
CA LYS A 38 -48.72 8.40 28.20
C LYS A 38 -48.00 8.10 26.90
N TYR A 39 -47.06 8.94 26.50
CA TYR A 39 -46.24 8.78 25.30
C TYR A 39 -44.77 9.08 25.61
N PHE A 40 -43.89 8.45 24.85
CA PHE A 40 -42.47 8.74 24.87
C PHE A 40 -42.18 9.91 23.92
N HIS A 41 -41.29 10.82 24.31
CA HIS A 41 -40.88 11.93 23.46
C HIS A 41 -39.37 12.13 23.48
N ILE A 42 -38.85 12.70 22.41
CA ILE A 42 -37.48 13.22 22.29
C ILE A 42 -37.61 14.67 21.83
N PHE A 43 -36.99 15.62 22.52
CA PHE A 43 -37.10 17.07 22.23
C PHE A 43 -38.56 17.55 22.12
N TRP A 44 -39.42 17.08 23.05
CA TRP A 44 -40.86 17.35 23.09
C TRP A 44 -41.69 16.78 21.92
N ILE A 45 -41.07 16.14 20.93
CA ILE A 45 -41.75 15.44 19.83
C ILE A 45 -42.14 14.04 20.31
N PRO A 46 -43.42 13.65 20.29
CA PRO A 46 -43.87 12.29 20.62
C PRO A 46 -43.40 11.28 19.57
N PHE A 47 -42.79 10.19 20.01
CA PHE A 47 -42.33 9.13 19.11
C PHE A 47 -43.30 7.96 19.06
N PHE A 48 -43.72 7.45 20.22
CA PHE A 48 -44.70 6.38 20.29
C PHE A 48 -45.51 6.43 21.59
N PRO A 49 -46.79 6.01 21.55
CA PRO A 49 -47.62 5.92 22.74
C PRO A 49 -47.25 4.72 23.60
N LEU A 50 -47.15 4.92 24.91
CA LEU A 50 -46.74 3.90 25.88
C LEU A 50 -47.96 3.23 26.53
N ALA A 51 -48.81 4.01 27.21
CA ALA A 51 -49.89 3.47 28.03
C ALA A 51 -51.13 4.37 28.00
N LYS A 52 -52.30 3.79 28.29
CA LYS A 52 -53.52 4.54 28.60
C LYS A 52 -53.84 4.35 30.07
N ARG A 53 -54.27 5.41 30.74
CA ARG A 53 -54.75 5.37 32.12
C ARG A 53 -56.06 6.13 32.21
N THR A 54 -56.96 5.67 33.05
CA THR A 54 -58.20 6.37 33.37
C THR A 54 -58.20 6.68 34.84
N GLN A 55 -58.52 7.93 35.18
CA GLN A 55 -58.69 8.37 36.55
C GLN A 55 -60.15 8.78 36.75
N ILE A 56 -60.73 8.40 37.88
CA ILE A 56 -62.09 8.75 38.25
C ILE A 56 -61.97 9.65 39.48
N ILE A 57 -62.30 10.92 39.31
CA ILE A 57 -62.15 11.96 40.33
C ILE A 57 -63.54 12.35 40.82
N CYS A 58 -63.81 12.23 42.11
CA CYS A 58 -65.07 12.68 42.71
C CYS A 58 -65.23 14.20 42.55
N SER A 59 -66.36 14.68 42.04
CA SER A 59 -66.59 16.13 41.89
C SER A 59 -66.87 16.83 43.22
N SER A 60 -67.27 16.09 44.26
CA SER A 60 -67.58 16.66 45.58
C SER A 60 -66.34 16.77 46.48
N CYS A 61 -65.56 15.70 46.62
CA CYS A 61 -64.40 15.67 47.53
C CYS A 61 -63.04 15.62 46.82
N THR A 62 -63.00 15.66 45.47
CA THR A 62 -61.78 15.64 44.64
C THR A 62 -60.87 14.40 44.78
N THR A 63 -61.29 13.41 45.58
CA THR A 63 -60.50 12.20 45.81
C THR A 63 -60.51 11.29 44.57
N ILE A 64 -59.35 10.72 44.24
CA ILE A 64 -59.21 9.73 43.16
C ILE A 64 -59.76 8.40 43.67
N ASN A 65 -60.83 7.92 43.02
CA ASN A 65 -61.43 6.64 43.36
C ASN A 65 -60.57 5.50 42.81
N LYS A 66 -59.85 4.80 43.71
CA LYS A 66 -58.92 3.70 43.38
C LYS A 66 -59.66 2.40 43.01
N ASP A 67 -60.88 2.20 43.49
CA ASP A 67 -61.65 0.96 43.25
C ASP A 67 -62.30 0.94 41.85
N ALA A 68 -62.47 2.14 41.28
CA ALA A 68 -63.09 2.34 39.99
C ALA A 68 -62.20 1.92 38.80
N THR A 69 -60.94 1.49 39.03
CA THR A 69 -60.09 0.86 38.00
C THR A 69 -60.64 -0.48 37.51
N LYS A 70 -61.58 -1.11 38.24
CA LYS A 70 -62.28 -2.33 37.81
C LYS A 70 -63.44 -2.08 36.84
N LEU A 71 -63.91 -0.84 36.71
CA LEU A 71 -64.95 -0.49 35.75
C LEU A 71 -64.34 -0.54 34.34
N ARG A 72 -64.80 -1.47 33.50
CA ARG A 72 -64.39 -1.68 32.08
C ARG A 72 -64.72 -0.49 31.14
N VAL A 73 -64.80 0.74 31.66
CA VAL A 73 -65.12 1.97 30.92
C VAL A 73 -63.93 2.43 30.03
N THR A 74 -62.85 1.64 29.97
CA THR A 74 -61.63 1.91 29.21
C THR A 74 -61.74 1.66 27.70
N GLN A 75 -62.83 1.05 27.20
CA GLN A 75 -62.80 0.37 25.90
C GLN A 75 -62.76 1.27 24.64
N ASN A 76 -63.06 2.57 24.70
CA ASN A 76 -63.19 3.39 23.48
C ASN A 76 -62.38 4.70 23.42
N LEU A 77 -61.35 4.87 24.26
CA LEU A 77 -60.49 6.06 24.18
C LEU A 77 -59.49 5.92 23.03
N LYS A 78 -59.74 6.58 21.89
CA LYS A 78 -58.79 6.64 20.76
C LYS A 78 -57.53 7.43 21.15
N ARG A 79 -56.36 6.96 20.71
CA ARG A 79 -55.10 7.70 20.88
C ARG A 79 -55.05 8.79 19.79
N PRO A 80 -54.55 9.99 20.10
CA PRO A 80 -54.40 10.99 19.06
C PRO A 80 -53.23 10.62 18.14
N LEU A 81 -53.39 10.87 16.84
CA LEU A 81 -52.40 10.49 15.83
C LEU A 81 -51.06 11.23 16.00
N TRP A 82 -51.07 12.43 16.59
CA TRP A 82 -49.84 13.20 16.86
C TRP A 82 -48.89 12.51 17.85
N HIS A 83 -49.32 11.45 18.56
CA HIS A 83 -48.42 10.61 19.36
C HIS A 83 -47.40 9.81 18.53
N PHE A 84 -47.58 9.77 17.21
CA PHE A 84 -46.72 9.08 16.25
C PHE A 84 -45.91 10.05 15.36
N SER A 85 -45.88 11.35 15.68
CA SER A 85 -45.22 12.36 14.82
C SER A 85 -43.71 12.12 14.66
N GLY A 86 -43.03 11.63 15.70
CA GLY A 86 -41.62 11.24 15.64
C GLY A 86 -41.36 10.06 14.70
N LEU A 87 -42.26 9.07 14.67
CA LEU A 87 -42.17 7.96 13.71
C LEU A 87 -42.39 8.43 12.27
N PHE A 88 -43.32 9.37 12.06
CA PHE A 88 -43.52 9.99 10.76
C PHE A 88 -42.27 10.77 10.30
N LEU A 89 -41.65 11.54 11.20
CA LEU A 89 -40.40 12.25 10.91
C LEU A 89 -39.25 11.29 10.56
N ILE A 90 -39.10 10.19 11.30
CA ILE A 90 -38.12 9.13 10.97
C ILE A 90 -38.39 8.57 9.57
N GLY A 91 -39.66 8.27 9.25
CA GLY A 91 -40.04 7.78 7.92
C GLY A 91 -39.63 8.73 6.80
N LEU A 92 -39.87 10.04 6.97
CA LEU A 92 -39.45 11.07 6.01
C LEU A 92 -37.92 11.13 5.84
N LEU A 93 -37.16 11.02 6.95
CA LEU A 93 -35.70 11.02 6.89
C LEU A 93 -35.16 9.79 6.15
N ILE A 94 -35.75 8.61 6.37
CA ILE A 94 -35.37 7.39 5.66
C ILE A 94 -35.63 7.56 4.15
N ILE A 95 -36.80 8.07 3.77
CA ILE A 95 -37.15 8.32 2.37
C ILE A 95 -36.18 9.33 1.73
N ALA A 96 -35.91 10.45 2.40
CA ALA A 96 -34.98 11.46 1.90
C ALA A 96 -33.57 10.89 1.72
N HIS A 97 -33.07 10.12 2.69
CA HIS A 97 -31.77 9.46 2.58
C HIS A 97 -31.72 8.46 1.42
N SER A 98 -32.79 7.69 1.23
CA SER A 98 -32.89 6.71 0.15
C SER A 98 -32.91 7.37 -1.23
N LEU A 99 -33.59 8.52 -1.36
CA LEU A 99 -33.59 9.33 -2.59
C LEU A 99 -32.22 9.92 -2.91
N LEU A 100 -31.52 10.48 -1.90
CA LEU A 100 -30.16 10.99 -2.08
C LEU A 100 -29.20 9.88 -2.51
N SER A 101 -29.25 8.72 -1.84
CA SER A 101 -28.44 7.55 -2.21
C SER A 101 -28.74 7.05 -3.62
N TYR A 102 -30.01 7.12 -4.07
CA TYR A 102 -30.40 6.75 -5.42
C TYR A 102 -29.81 7.70 -6.47
N ILE A 103 -29.81 9.01 -6.20
CA ILE A 103 -29.21 10.02 -7.08
C ILE A 103 -27.70 9.79 -7.21
N ASP A 104 -27.00 9.54 -6.11
CA ASP A 104 -25.56 9.25 -6.12
C ASP A 104 -25.24 7.98 -6.93
N MET A 105 -26.04 6.93 -6.74
CA MET A 105 -25.91 5.69 -7.52
C MET A 105 -26.16 5.92 -9.02
N TYR A 106 -27.14 6.75 -9.38
CA TYR A 106 -27.45 7.11 -10.76
C TYR A 106 -26.30 7.90 -11.41
N ASN A 107 -25.80 8.93 -10.72
CA ASN A 107 -24.67 9.74 -11.19
C ASN A 107 -23.42 8.88 -11.38
N TYR A 108 -23.10 8.02 -10.42
CA TYR A 108 -21.99 7.06 -10.51
C TYR A 108 -22.13 6.13 -11.73
N SER A 109 -23.35 5.63 -12.01
CA SER A 109 -23.61 4.81 -13.18
C SER A 109 -23.37 5.57 -14.49
N GLN A 110 -23.75 6.84 -14.56
CA GLN A 110 -23.56 7.68 -15.75
C GLN A 110 -22.08 8.01 -15.99
N GLU A 111 -21.36 8.40 -14.94
CA GLU A 111 -19.90 8.60 -14.99
C GLU A 111 -19.18 7.32 -15.44
N LYS A 112 -19.58 6.16 -14.92
CA LYS A 112 -19.02 4.86 -15.33
C LYS A 112 -19.26 4.55 -16.80
N LYS A 113 -20.41 4.92 -17.36
CA LYS A 113 -20.69 4.77 -18.80
C LYS A 113 -19.83 5.72 -19.64
N ALA A 114 -19.75 6.99 -19.25
CA ALA A 114 -18.91 7.99 -19.93
C ALA A 114 -17.44 7.54 -19.94
N PHE A 115 -16.93 7.10 -18.79
CA PHE A 115 -15.58 6.55 -18.65
C PHE A 115 -15.36 5.32 -19.54
N LYS A 116 -16.34 4.42 -19.66
CA LYS A 116 -16.23 3.24 -20.52
C LYS A 116 -16.16 3.60 -22.01
N GLU A 117 -16.94 4.59 -22.46
CA GLU A 117 -16.89 5.05 -23.85
C GLU A 117 -15.57 5.78 -24.15
N GLU A 118 -15.09 6.61 -23.23
CA GLU A 118 -13.78 7.25 -23.32
C GLU A 118 -12.64 6.23 -23.40
N PHE A 119 -12.70 5.16 -22.59
CA PHE A 119 -11.72 4.07 -22.62
C PHE A 119 -11.71 3.34 -23.96
N LYS A 120 -12.88 3.14 -24.60
CA LYS A 120 -12.93 2.54 -25.96
C LYS A 120 -12.25 3.42 -27.01
N ILE A 121 -12.40 4.74 -26.91
CA ILE A 121 -11.74 5.70 -27.83
C ILE A 121 -10.22 5.63 -27.63
N ILE A 122 -9.77 5.58 -26.38
CA ILE A 122 -8.37 5.41 -25.99
C ILE A 122 -7.81 4.09 -26.53
N ASP A 123 -8.53 2.97 -26.37
CA ASP A 123 -8.12 1.66 -26.87
C ASP A 123 -7.97 1.66 -28.39
N LYS A 124 -8.93 2.24 -29.12
CA LYS A 124 -8.85 2.36 -30.59
C LYS A 124 -7.64 3.21 -31.04
N LYS A 125 -7.34 4.30 -30.33
CA LYS A 125 -6.13 5.12 -30.60
C LYS A 125 -4.85 4.38 -30.20
N ASN A 126 -4.87 3.56 -29.15
CA ASN A 126 -3.75 2.71 -28.77
C ASN A 126 -3.48 1.64 -29.82
N ASP A 127 -4.49 1.08 -30.47
CA ASP A 127 -4.29 0.06 -31.51
C ASP A 127 -3.55 0.61 -32.75
N SER A 128 -3.83 1.86 -33.15
CA SER A 128 -3.06 2.50 -34.23
C SER A 128 -1.61 2.76 -33.81
N LEU A 129 -1.37 3.18 -32.57
CA LEU A 129 -0.02 3.38 -32.03
C LEU A 129 0.74 2.06 -31.85
N LYS A 130 0.06 0.99 -31.44
CA LYS A 130 0.63 -0.36 -31.38
C LYS A 130 1.15 -0.78 -32.75
N ASN A 131 0.41 -0.53 -33.83
CA ASN A 131 0.88 -0.87 -35.17
C ASN A 131 2.17 -0.12 -35.54
N VAL A 132 2.27 1.16 -35.21
CA VAL A 132 3.51 1.94 -35.40
C VAL A 132 4.64 1.37 -34.53
N PHE A 133 4.35 1.05 -33.27
CA PHE A 133 5.31 0.46 -32.35
C PHE A 133 5.83 -0.90 -32.83
N TYR A 134 4.95 -1.80 -33.24
CA TYR A 134 5.31 -3.10 -33.82
C TYR A 134 6.12 -2.95 -35.12
N SER A 135 5.83 -1.92 -35.92
CA SER A 135 6.64 -1.61 -37.11
C SER A 135 8.08 -1.21 -36.75
N ASP A 136 8.27 -0.51 -35.63
CA ASP A 136 9.59 -0.14 -35.13
C ASP A 136 10.29 -1.33 -34.44
N LEU A 137 9.54 -2.19 -33.75
CA LEU A 137 10.07 -3.43 -33.17
C LEU A 137 10.64 -4.37 -34.24
N LYS A 138 10.00 -4.45 -35.42
CA LYS A 138 10.51 -5.21 -36.57
C LYS A 138 11.83 -4.68 -37.13
N LYS A 139 12.26 -3.46 -36.77
CA LYS A 139 13.53 -2.86 -37.22
C LYS A 139 14.71 -3.18 -36.28
N LEU A 140 14.49 -3.94 -35.22
CA LEU A 140 15.55 -4.43 -34.34
C LEU A 140 16.63 -5.15 -35.16
N SER A 141 17.88 -4.71 -35.05
CA SER A 141 19.01 -5.28 -35.79
C SER A 141 20.13 -5.70 -34.85
N PHE A 142 20.79 -6.83 -35.14
CA PHE A 142 22.02 -7.25 -34.45
C PHE A 142 23.23 -6.40 -34.84
N SER A 143 23.17 -5.75 -36.00
CA SER A 143 24.24 -4.91 -36.55
C SER A 143 23.61 -3.61 -37.08
N PRO A 144 23.14 -2.71 -36.20
CA PRO A 144 22.56 -1.44 -36.62
C PRO A 144 23.60 -0.63 -37.40
N GLU A 145 23.24 -0.19 -38.62
CA GLU A 145 24.14 0.62 -39.45
C GLU A 145 24.15 2.08 -38.97
N LYS A 146 25.34 2.67 -38.86
CA LYS A 146 25.54 4.01 -38.27
C LYS A 146 24.82 5.13 -39.03
N ASN A 147 24.64 5.00 -40.34
CA ASN A 147 23.90 5.92 -41.21
C ASN A 147 22.38 5.85 -41.00
N ILE A 148 21.84 4.70 -40.60
CA ILE A 148 20.41 4.48 -40.38
C ILE A 148 20.04 4.76 -38.92
N ASP A 149 20.82 4.22 -37.98
CA ASP A 149 20.58 4.27 -36.54
C ASP A 149 21.90 4.47 -35.77
N SER A 150 22.39 5.70 -35.81
CA SER A 150 23.66 6.09 -35.18
C SER A 150 23.71 5.85 -33.68
N ILE A 151 22.59 5.93 -32.97
CA ILE A 151 22.53 5.74 -31.52
C ILE A 151 22.60 4.25 -31.18
N SER A 152 21.83 3.39 -31.85
CA SER A 152 21.94 1.95 -31.64
C SER A 152 23.32 1.42 -32.04
N SER A 153 23.90 1.92 -33.13
CA SER A 153 25.29 1.63 -33.53
C SER A 153 26.29 2.04 -32.43
N ASN A 154 26.17 3.26 -31.88
CA ASN A 154 27.05 3.70 -30.80
C ASN A 154 26.87 2.88 -29.51
N ILE A 155 25.64 2.57 -29.11
CA ILE A 155 25.36 1.68 -27.97
C ILE A 155 26.00 0.31 -28.23
N LYS A 156 25.85 -0.23 -29.44
CA LYS A 156 26.41 -1.54 -29.79
C LYS A 156 27.93 -1.60 -29.67
N GLU A 157 28.61 -0.54 -30.08
CA GLU A 157 30.06 -0.43 -30.08
C GLU A 157 30.62 -0.15 -28.67
N ASN A 158 29.97 0.73 -27.91
CA ASN A 158 30.57 1.33 -26.71
C ASN A 158 29.90 0.93 -25.39
N PHE A 159 28.75 0.23 -25.42
CA PHE A 159 28.10 -0.29 -24.22
C PHE A 159 28.59 -1.71 -23.88
N TYR A 160 29.08 -1.92 -22.66
CA TYR A 160 29.70 -3.17 -22.23
C TYR A 160 28.68 -4.24 -21.79
N PHE A 161 27.92 -4.82 -22.73
CA PHE A 161 26.94 -5.88 -22.43
C PHE A 161 27.53 -7.10 -21.72
N LYS A 162 28.83 -7.38 -21.93
CA LYS A 162 29.56 -8.46 -21.25
C LYS A 162 29.55 -8.35 -19.72
N GLU A 163 29.47 -7.15 -19.14
CA GLU A 163 29.37 -6.97 -17.69
C GLU A 163 28.08 -7.57 -17.10
N PHE A 164 27.05 -7.73 -17.94
CA PHE A 164 25.78 -8.35 -17.58
C PHE A 164 25.71 -9.82 -18.03
N GLY A 165 26.82 -10.40 -18.51
CA GLY A 165 26.83 -11.77 -19.03
C GLY A 165 26.11 -11.92 -20.37
N LEU A 166 26.06 -10.86 -21.18
CA LEU A 166 25.48 -10.89 -22.53
C LEU A 166 26.58 -10.68 -23.57
N ASP A 167 26.60 -11.49 -24.62
CA ASP A 167 27.40 -11.21 -25.82
C ASP A 167 26.69 -10.13 -26.64
N ASN A 168 27.44 -9.17 -27.18
CA ASN A 168 26.92 -8.19 -28.12
C ASN A 168 26.16 -8.88 -29.27
N LYS A 169 26.60 -10.06 -29.73
CA LYS A 169 25.90 -10.82 -30.79
C LYS A 169 24.49 -11.27 -30.40
N GLN A 170 24.15 -11.32 -29.11
CA GLN A 170 22.85 -11.76 -28.60
C GLN A 170 21.85 -10.61 -28.42
N VAL A 171 22.27 -9.36 -28.59
CA VAL A 171 21.43 -8.19 -28.32
C VAL A 171 21.12 -7.49 -29.63
N SER A 172 19.89 -7.53 -30.13
CA SER A 172 19.48 -6.63 -31.21
C SER A 172 18.97 -5.30 -30.63
N LEU A 173 19.23 -4.22 -31.36
CA LEU A 173 18.95 -2.85 -30.94
C LEU A 173 18.18 -2.10 -32.03
N PHE A 174 17.36 -1.16 -31.59
CA PHE A 174 16.72 -0.15 -32.41
C PHE A 174 16.54 1.11 -31.57
N SER A 175 16.74 2.28 -32.18
CA SER A 175 16.50 3.56 -31.52
C SER A 175 15.79 4.53 -32.45
N LYS A 176 15.07 5.47 -31.84
CA LYS A 176 14.31 6.50 -32.57
C LYS A 176 14.18 7.76 -31.75
N ILE A 177 14.45 8.90 -32.37
CA ILE A 177 14.21 10.21 -31.77
C ILE A 177 12.92 10.81 -32.33
N LYS A 178 12.08 11.38 -31.47
CA LYS A 178 10.90 12.16 -31.85
C LYS A 178 10.67 13.26 -30.83
N LYS A 179 10.65 14.54 -31.26
CA LYS A 179 10.37 15.71 -30.39
C LYS A 179 11.15 15.67 -29.04
N GLN A 180 12.48 15.50 -29.08
CA GLN A 180 13.36 15.38 -27.89
C GLN A 180 13.11 14.17 -26.99
N LYS A 181 12.28 13.22 -27.41
CA LYS A 181 12.15 11.90 -26.79
C LYS A 181 13.04 10.91 -27.52
N LEU A 182 13.64 9.98 -26.79
CA LEU A 182 14.38 8.85 -27.36
C LEU A 182 13.70 7.53 -26.97
N LEU A 183 13.38 6.71 -27.97
CA LEU A 183 13.02 5.31 -27.78
C LEU A 183 14.26 4.44 -28.03
N VAL A 184 14.51 3.48 -27.14
CA VAL A 184 15.52 2.42 -27.31
C VAL A 184 14.87 1.08 -27.04
N LEU A 185 14.91 0.19 -28.04
CA LEU A 185 14.41 -1.18 -27.95
C LEU A 185 15.59 -2.13 -27.98
N LEU A 186 15.61 -3.08 -27.05
CA LEU A 186 16.59 -4.14 -26.95
C LEU A 186 15.86 -5.47 -27.03
N ASN A 187 16.34 -6.41 -27.83
CA ASN A 187 15.88 -7.81 -27.78
C ASN A 187 17.06 -8.73 -27.50
N ILE A 188 16.97 -9.48 -26.40
CA ILE A 188 18.02 -10.34 -25.89
C ILE A 188 17.70 -11.79 -26.23
N GLN A 189 18.53 -12.41 -27.07
CA GLN A 189 18.48 -13.83 -27.38
C GLN A 189 19.31 -14.62 -26.35
N GLU A 190 18.68 -15.03 -25.27
CA GLU A 190 19.35 -15.76 -24.18
C GLU A 190 18.75 -17.15 -23.97
N LYS A 191 19.61 -18.13 -23.69
CA LYS A 191 19.19 -19.47 -23.25
C LYS A 191 18.49 -19.37 -21.88
N SER A 192 17.64 -20.34 -21.56
CA SER A 192 16.68 -20.29 -20.45
C SER A 192 17.32 -20.08 -19.06
N GLU A 193 17.44 -18.83 -18.62
CA GLU A 193 17.66 -18.46 -17.22
C GLU A 193 16.34 -18.33 -16.44
N PRO A 194 16.33 -18.52 -15.11
CA PRO A 194 15.14 -18.30 -14.27
C PRO A 194 14.67 -16.83 -14.28
N ASP A 195 13.35 -16.61 -14.33
CA ASP A 195 12.71 -15.30 -14.52
C ASP A 195 13.10 -14.21 -13.49
N ILE A 196 13.42 -14.58 -12.25
CA ILE A 196 13.76 -13.63 -11.18
C ILE A 196 15.13 -12.97 -11.45
N TYR A 197 16.14 -13.76 -11.80
CA TYR A 197 17.48 -13.25 -12.13
C TYR A 197 17.44 -12.36 -13.37
N LEU A 198 16.62 -12.76 -14.35
CA LEU A 198 16.39 -11.99 -15.57
C LEU A 198 15.80 -10.61 -15.27
N THR A 199 14.88 -10.50 -14.31
CA THR A 199 14.25 -9.22 -13.95
C THR A 199 15.27 -8.24 -13.35
N ILE A 200 16.07 -8.68 -12.37
CA ILE A 200 17.10 -7.84 -11.74
C ILE A 200 18.16 -7.42 -12.76
N LYS A 201 18.63 -8.38 -13.57
CA LYS A 201 19.58 -8.15 -14.64
C LYS A 201 19.08 -7.10 -15.63
N ASN A 202 17.82 -7.20 -16.07
CA ASN A 202 17.20 -6.21 -16.96
C ASN A 202 17.12 -4.81 -16.34
N MET A 203 16.81 -4.67 -15.05
CA MET A 203 16.80 -3.35 -14.39
C MET A 203 18.19 -2.71 -14.39
N LEU A 204 19.23 -3.49 -14.11
CA LEU A 204 20.61 -3.01 -14.13
C LEU A 204 21.04 -2.58 -15.54
N ILE A 205 20.70 -3.38 -16.56
CA ILE A 205 20.97 -3.04 -17.96
C ILE A 205 20.29 -1.72 -18.33
N ILE A 206 19.00 -1.57 -18.05
CA ILE A 206 18.27 -0.33 -18.34
C ILE A 206 18.92 0.86 -17.65
N LYS A 207 19.29 0.74 -16.37
CA LYS A 207 19.84 1.88 -15.63
C LYS A 207 21.21 2.31 -16.14
N GLU A 208 22.08 1.37 -16.43
CA GLU A 208 23.40 1.68 -16.99
C GLU A 208 23.29 2.17 -18.43
N LEU A 209 22.32 1.66 -19.20
CA LEU A 209 22.05 2.14 -20.56
C LEU A 209 21.49 3.57 -20.57
N GLU A 210 20.55 3.87 -19.68
CA GLU A 210 20.05 5.23 -19.47
C GLU A 210 21.20 6.19 -19.13
N ASN A 211 22.06 5.82 -18.17
CA ASN A 211 23.24 6.60 -17.83
C ASN A 211 24.18 6.81 -19.03
N PHE A 212 24.40 5.75 -19.82
CA PHE A 212 25.20 5.83 -21.04
C PHE A 212 24.59 6.82 -22.04
N ILE A 213 23.28 6.76 -22.26
CA ILE A 213 22.57 7.66 -23.16
C ILE A 213 22.67 9.11 -22.67
N ILE A 214 22.37 9.34 -21.39
CA ILE A 214 22.48 10.65 -20.75
C ILE A 214 23.88 11.22 -20.97
N ASN A 215 24.93 10.48 -20.65
CA ASN A 215 26.31 10.98 -20.76
C ASN A 215 26.73 11.32 -22.21
N ASN A 216 26.18 10.62 -23.21
CA ASN A 216 26.55 10.80 -24.61
C ASN A 216 25.64 11.78 -25.38
N TYR A 217 24.40 12.01 -24.90
CA TYR A 217 23.36 12.71 -25.66
C TYR A 217 22.55 13.75 -24.87
N HIS A 218 22.95 14.07 -23.63
CA HIS A 218 22.20 14.91 -22.66
C HIS A 218 21.57 16.18 -23.24
N SER A 219 22.28 16.90 -24.12
CA SER A 219 21.85 18.22 -24.58
C SER A 219 20.66 18.20 -25.55
N ARG A 220 20.16 17.02 -25.97
CA ARG A 220 19.14 16.89 -27.03
C ARG A 220 17.92 16.05 -26.66
N ILE A 221 17.93 15.40 -25.50
CA ILE A 221 16.92 14.39 -25.12
C ILE A 221 16.43 14.69 -23.70
N ASN A 222 15.11 14.91 -23.57
CA ASN A 222 14.47 15.18 -22.29
C ASN A 222 13.85 13.92 -21.68
N ASP A 223 13.32 13.03 -22.53
CA ASP A 223 12.67 11.79 -22.09
C ASP A 223 13.30 10.57 -22.77
N ILE A 224 13.67 9.55 -22.00
CA ILE A 224 14.23 8.30 -22.50
C ILE A 224 13.27 7.15 -22.20
N PHE A 225 12.85 6.43 -23.24
CA PHE A 225 12.01 5.24 -23.18
C PHE A 225 12.85 4.01 -23.55
N ILE A 226 12.96 3.03 -22.66
CA ILE A 226 13.76 1.81 -22.88
C ILE A 226 12.86 0.59 -22.75
N GLY A 227 12.82 -0.25 -23.77
CA GLY A 227 12.12 -1.54 -23.78
C GLY A 227 13.09 -2.70 -23.92
N ILE A 228 13.07 -3.67 -22.99
CA ILE A 228 13.81 -4.92 -23.11
C ILE A 228 12.86 -6.07 -23.43
N TYR A 229 13.15 -6.74 -24.53
CA TYR A 229 12.49 -7.92 -25.05
C TYR A 229 13.37 -9.15 -24.87
N LYS A 230 12.73 -10.30 -24.73
CA LYS A 230 13.39 -11.62 -24.84
C LYS A 230 12.51 -12.49 -25.70
N ASN A 231 13.05 -12.95 -26.83
CA ASN A 231 12.32 -13.73 -27.82
C ASN A 231 11.00 -13.04 -28.21
N GLU A 232 11.08 -11.74 -28.54
CA GLU A 232 9.93 -10.90 -28.96
C GLU A 232 8.87 -10.62 -27.88
N GLU A 233 9.03 -11.18 -26.67
CA GLU A 233 8.17 -10.87 -25.53
C GLU A 233 8.77 -9.73 -24.70
N LEU A 234 8.02 -8.64 -24.50
CA LEU A 234 8.46 -7.51 -23.68
C LEU A 234 8.66 -7.96 -22.23
N LYS A 235 9.90 -7.94 -21.74
CA LYS A 235 10.28 -8.33 -20.38
C LYS A 235 10.33 -7.15 -19.42
N MET A 236 10.69 -5.95 -19.89
CA MET A 236 10.75 -4.76 -19.05
C MET A 236 10.60 -3.49 -19.89
N SER A 237 9.95 -2.46 -19.35
CA SER A 237 9.98 -1.12 -19.92
C SER A 237 10.32 -0.08 -18.85
N HIS A 238 10.92 1.02 -19.29
CA HIS A 238 11.36 2.15 -18.46
C HIS A 238 11.12 3.46 -19.21
N ASN A 239 10.78 4.50 -18.47
CA ASN A 239 10.74 5.89 -18.93
C ASN A 239 11.51 6.70 -17.89
N GLN A 240 12.40 7.63 -18.26
CA GLN A 240 13.14 8.48 -17.32
C GLN A 240 12.25 9.11 -16.22
N SER A 241 11.01 9.50 -16.56
CA SER A 241 10.06 10.12 -15.63
C SER A 241 9.25 9.10 -14.79
N LEU A 242 9.30 7.80 -15.12
CA LEU A 242 8.49 6.76 -14.47
C LEU A 242 9.36 5.55 -14.03
N LYS A 243 8.94 4.81 -13.00
CA LYS A 243 9.71 3.64 -12.49
C LYS A 243 9.72 2.48 -13.49
N PHE A 244 10.51 1.42 -13.25
CA PHE A 244 10.51 0.19 -14.04
C PHE A 244 9.14 -0.52 -14.02
N PHE A 245 8.69 -1.05 -15.17
CA PHE A 245 7.43 -1.80 -15.28
C PHE A 245 7.63 -3.27 -15.69
N THR A 246 6.87 -4.16 -15.04
CA THR A 246 6.80 -5.60 -15.35
C THR A 246 5.41 -6.02 -15.90
N LYS A 247 5.21 -7.31 -16.20
CA LYS A 247 4.42 -7.93 -17.32
C LYS A 247 3.09 -7.32 -17.77
N ARG A 248 2.32 -6.63 -16.93
CA ARG A 248 0.92 -6.28 -17.24
C ARG A 248 0.69 -4.86 -17.78
N ASP A 249 1.61 -3.93 -17.51
CA ASP A 249 1.44 -2.49 -17.83
C ASP A 249 2.41 -1.99 -18.93
N LYS A 250 3.08 -2.91 -19.62
CA LYS A 250 4.40 -2.68 -20.24
C LYS A 250 4.39 -1.94 -21.59
N GLU A 251 3.47 -2.31 -22.47
CA GLU A 251 3.41 -1.74 -23.83
C GLU A 251 2.94 -0.28 -23.78
N ASN A 252 1.96 0.00 -22.92
CA ASN A 252 1.38 1.33 -22.76
C ASN A 252 2.43 2.39 -22.39
N LEU A 253 3.46 2.03 -21.61
CA LEU A 253 4.54 2.95 -21.29
C LEU A 253 5.35 3.33 -22.54
N LEU A 254 5.74 2.36 -23.36
CA LEU A 254 6.52 2.62 -24.58
C LEU A 254 5.67 3.31 -25.65
N LEU A 255 4.34 3.08 -25.66
CA LEU A 255 3.43 3.82 -26.52
C LEU A 255 3.43 5.33 -26.21
N GLN A 256 3.80 5.75 -24.99
CA GLN A 256 3.90 7.17 -24.65
C GLN A 256 4.96 7.94 -25.44
N PHE A 257 5.97 7.25 -25.96
CA PHE A 257 6.92 7.83 -26.89
C PHE A 257 6.23 8.40 -28.15
N TYR A 258 5.14 7.76 -28.60
CA TYR A 258 4.47 8.12 -29.84
C TYR A 258 3.43 9.24 -29.67
N PHE A 259 2.95 9.48 -28.45
CA PHE A 259 1.99 10.55 -28.16
C PHE A 259 2.59 11.92 -28.46
N ASN A 260 1.81 12.75 -29.17
CA ASN A 260 2.11 14.17 -29.33
C ASN A 260 1.58 14.90 -28.09
N PRO A 261 2.43 15.63 -27.32
CA PRO A 261 1.94 16.40 -26.17
C PRO A 261 0.92 17.49 -26.56
N GLU A 262 0.91 17.96 -27.80
CA GLU A 262 -0.10 18.91 -28.31
C GLU A 262 -1.49 18.26 -28.51
N ASP A 263 -1.58 16.93 -28.51
CA ASP A 263 -2.87 16.22 -28.50
C ASP A 263 -3.46 16.26 -27.06
N ASN A 264 -3.84 17.45 -26.59
CA ASN A 264 -4.28 17.77 -25.21
C ASN A 264 -5.50 16.98 -24.66
N ASN A 265 -6.00 15.96 -25.36
CA ASN A 265 -7.20 15.20 -24.99
C ASN A 265 -6.89 13.79 -24.49
N TYR A 266 -5.81 13.58 -23.73
CA TYR A 266 -5.48 12.26 -23.18
C TYR A 266 -5.56 12.22 -21.65
N PRO A 267 -6.76 11.99 -21.07
CA PRO A 267 -6.96 11.96 -19.61
C PRO A 267 -6.15 10.86 -18.88
N TYR A 268 -5.68 9.85 -19.61
CA TYR A 268 -4.82 8.80 -19.06
C TYR A 268 -3.41 9.29 -18.67
N LEU A 269 -2.91 10.36 -19.31
CA LEU A 269 -1.62 10.96 -18.93
C LEU A 269 -1.75 11.70 -17.59
N ASP A 270 -2.80 12.51 -17.39
CA ASP A 270 -3.02 13.19 -16.11
C ASP A 270 -3.15 12.22 -14.93
N PHE A 271 -3.79 11.06 -15.09
CA PHE A 271 -3.86 10.04 -14.04
C PHE A 271 -2.50 9.43 -13.67
N LEU A 272 -1.59 9.28 -14.65
CA LEU A 272 -0.24 8.73 -14.43
C LEU A 272 0.77 9.79 -13.96
N TYR A 273 0.63 11.03 -14.43
CA TYR A 273 1.53 12.15 -14.12
C TYR A 273 1.16 12.87 -12.81
N ASN A 274 -0.10 12.81 -12.35
CA ASN A 274 -0.51 13.40 -11.06
C ASN A 274 -0.12 12.56 -9.82
N GLN A 275 0.74 11.54 -9.97
CA GLN A 275 1.53 11.01 -8.85
C GLN A 275 2.85 11.80 -8.78
N THR A 276 2.80 12.92 -8.08
CA THR A 276 3.88 13.89 -7.87
C THR A 276 5.24 13.25 -7.47
N PRO A 277 6.35 13.64 -8.12
CA PRO A 277 7.71 13.40 -7.63
C PRO A 277 8.25 14.62 -6.85
N GLU A 278 8.86 14.35 -5.69
CA GLU A 278 9.74 15.28 -4.97
C GLU A 278 11.07 15.45 -5.74
N GLU A 279 11.10 16.30 -6.78
CA GLU A 279 12.16 16.35 -7.80
C GLU A 279 13.55 16.87 -7.34
N ASN A 280 13.74 17.30 -6.09
CA ASN A 280 15.04 17.82 -5.63
C ASN A 280 15.87 16.87 -4.73
N LYS A 281 15.36 15.68 -4.39
CA LYS A 281 16.12 14.69 -3.60
C LYS A 281 16.94 13.71 -4.47
N ASP A 282 16.68 13.64 -5.77
CA ASP A 282 17.17 12.55 -6.63
C ASP A 282 18.61 12.71 -7.12
N TYR A 283 19.12 13.94 -7.33
CA TYR A 283 20.48 14.11 -7.89
C TYR A 283 21.58 13.61 -6.93
N ASN A 284 21.49 13.97 -5.65
CA ASN A 284 22.42 13.49 -4.61
C ASN A 284 22.25 11.99 -4.34
N TYR A 285 21.05 11.45 -4.46
CA TYR A 285 20.80 10.02 -4.33
C TYR A 285 21.44 9.22 -5.47
N ILE A 286 21.28 9.68 -6.72
CA ILE A 286 21.82 9.03 -7.92
C ILE A 286 23.35 9.04 -7.94
N SER A 287 24.00 10.15 -7.56
CA SER A 287 25.47 10.22 -7.50
C SER A 287 26.06 9.27 -6.43
N LYS A 288 25.40 9.17 -5.26
CA LYS A 288 25.76 8.21 -4.21
C LYS A 288 25.52 6.75 -4.63
N LEU A 289 24.45 6.48 -5.38
CA LEU A 289 24.21 5.16 -5.97
C LEU A 289 25.28 4.76 -6.99
N LYS A 290 25.79 5.68 -7.81
CA LYS A 290 26.92 5.41 -8.72
C LYS A 290 28.16 4.94 -7.95
N THR A 291 28.45 5.57 -6.81
CA THR A 291 29.55 5.14 -5.92
C THR A 291 29.33 3.73 -5.36
N LEU A 292 28.10 3.40 -4.96
CA LEU A 292 27.74 2.05 -4.50
C LEU A 292 27.72 1.00 -5.63
N ASN A 293 27.37 1.40 -6.86
CA ASN A 293 27.44 0.50 -8.03
C ASN A 293 28.89 0.10 -8.37
N ASN A 294 29.88 0.95 -8.11
CA ASN A 294 31.29 0.53 -8.23
C ASN A 294 31.64 -0.60 -7.26
N TYR A 295 31.05 -0.60 -6.05
CA TYR A 295 31.17 -1.75 -5.16
C TYR A 295 30.46 -2.97 -5.73
N LYS A 296 29.30 -2.86 -6.40
CA LYS A 296 28.58 -4.02 -7.00
C LYS A 296 29.45 -4.86 -7.93
N LYS A 297 30.38 -4.24 -8.67
CA LYS A 297 31.28 -4.94 -9.61
C LYS A 297 32.29 -5.90 -8.94
N LEU A 298 32.48 -5.79 -7.62
CA LEU A 298 33.40 -6.66 -6.88
C LEU A 298 32.83 -8.08 -6.73
N LYS A 299 33.62 -9.11 -7.06
CA LYS A 299 33.26 -10.52 -6.81
C LYS A 299 33.09 -10.73 -5.30
N ARG A 300 31.88 -11.11 -4.89
CA ARG A 300 31.52 -11.39 -3.49
C ARG A 300 31.32 -12.87 -3.27
N LYS A 301 31.49 -13.30 -2.02
CA LYS A 301 31.09 -14.64 -1.60
C LYS A 301 29.57 -14.68 -1.48
N LYS A 302 28.92 -15.58 -2.20
CA LYS A 302 27.50 -15.89 -1.99
C LYS A 302 27.42 -17.13 -1.11
N VAL A 303 26.77 -17.02 0.04
CA VAL A 303 26.41 -18.20 0.83
C VAL A 303 25.07 -18.69 0.31
N LYS A 304 24.97 -19.97 -0.02
CA LYS A 304 23.69 -20.56 -0.45
C LYS A 304 22.78 -20.62 0.77
N ASN A 305 21.65 -19.94 0.72
CA ASN A 305 20.59 -20.09 1.71
C ASN A 305 19.78 -21.34 1.37
N ASP A 306 19.52 -22.17 2.37
CA ASP A 306 18.63 -23.32 2.25
C ASP A 306 17.30 -22.98 2.96
N PRO A 307 16.22 -22.70 2.21
CA PRO A 307 14.92 -22.36 2.77
C PRO A 307 14.44 -23.33 3.86
N LYS A 308 14.66 -24.63 3.64
CA LYS A 308 14.22 -25.68 4.57
C LYS A 308 15.00 -25.64 5.89
N LYS A 309 16.26 -25.21 5.86
CA LYS A 309 17.06 -25.04 7.09
C LYS A 309 16.63 -23.82 7.88
N VAL A 310 16.32 -22.71 7.20
CA VAL A 310 15.79 -21.50 7.84
C VAL A 310 14.47 -21.82 8.54
N GLU A 311 13.54 -22.48 7.85
CA GLU A 311 12.27 -22.93 8.42
C GLU A 311 12.47 -23.89 9.61
N LYS A 312 13.34 -24.90 9.46
CA LYS A 312 13.65 -25.86 10.54
C LYS A 312 14.24 -25.16 11.77
N LEU A 313 15.17 -24.22 11.58
CA LEU A 313 15.76 -23.43 12.66
C LEU A 313 14.71 -22.53 13.33
N TRP A 314 13.83 -21.93 12.54
CA TRP A 314 12.75 -21.11 13.06
C TRP A 314 11.82 -21.92 13.97
N ASN A 315 11.40 -23.11 13.54
CA ASN A 315 10.59 -24.02 14.35
C ASN A 315 11.29 -24.43 15.66
N GLN A 316 12.61 -24.58 15.64
CA GLN A 316 13.38 -24.83 16.86
C GLN A 316 13.41 -23.63 17.81
N ILE A 317 13.48 -22.41 17.27
CA ILE A 317 13.45 -21.16 18.06
C ILE A 317 12.07 -20.98 18.72
N LEU A 318 10.99 -21.16 17.97
CA LEU A 318 9.62 -21.12 18.49
C LEU A 318 9.45 -22.08 19.66
N LYS A 319 9.87 -23.34 19.49
CA LYS A 319 9.82 -24.36 20.54
C LYS A 319 10.71 -24.02 21.73
N LYS A 320 11.91 -23.50 21.50
CA LYS A 320 12.88 -23.21 22.56
C LYS A 320 12.44 -22.05 23.46
N TYR A 321 11.81 -21.04 22.89
CA TYR A 321 11.37 -19.84 23.62
C TYR A 321 9.88 -19.82 23.94
N ASN A 322 9.16 -20.92 23.68
CA ASN A 322 7.71 -21.02 23.90
C ASN A 322 6.93 -19.85 23.26
N PHE A 323 7.29 -19.47 22.04
CA PHE A 323 6.55 -18.45 21.31
C PHE A 323 5.18 -18.99 20.88
N GLU A 324 4.12 -18.32 21.33
CA GLU A 324 2.76 -18.61 20.87
C GLU A 324 2.32 -17.60 19.79
N TYR A 325 1.85 -18.11 18.66
CA TYR A 325 1.19 -17.27 17.67
C TYR A 325 -0.22 -16.93 18.13
N ILE A 326 -0.53 -15.63 18.24
CA ILE A 326 -1.89 -15.15 18.48
C ILE A 326 -2.70 -15.32 17.18
N GLU A 327 -2.07 -15.15 16.02
CA GLU A 327 -2.69 -15.32 14.70
C GLU A 327 -1.70 -15.86 13.66
N LYS A 328 -2.20 -16.65 12.70
CA LYS A 328 -1.40 -17.09 11.54
C LYS A 328 -1.10 -15.89 10.66
N ALA A 329 0.19 -15.65 10.40
CA ALA A 329 0.66 -14.65 9.48
C ALA A 329 0.06 -14.84 8.07
N ARG A 330 -0.44 -13.75 7.48
CA ARG A 330 -0.69 -13.73 6.04
C ARG A 330 0.67 -13.80 5.32
N PRO A 331 0.84 -14.72 4.35
CA PRO A 331 2.05 -14.79 3.56
C PRO A 331 2.28 -13.49 2.77
N VAL A 332 3.53 -13.06 2.66
CA VAL A 332 3.93 -11.94 1.78
C VAL A 332 3.59 -12.33 0.35
N THR A 333 2.79 -11.51 -0.33
CA THR A 333 2.41 -11.78 -1.73
C THR A 333 3.33 -11.07 -2.70
N TYR A 334 3.31 -11.49 -3.97
CA TYR A 334 3.99 -10.76 -5.05
C TYR A 334 3.64 -9.26 -5.08
N LYS A 335 2.39 -8.90 -4.79
CA LYS A 335 1.94 -7.50 -4.70
C LYS A 335 2.65 -6.75 -3.58
N ASP A 336 2.95 -7.42 -2.48
CA ASP A 336 3.68 -6.86 -1.35
C ASP A 336 5.15 -6.64 -1.76
N ASN A 337 5.84 -7.65 -2.29
CA ASN A 337 7.20 -7.49 -2.83
C ASN A 337 7.33 -6.34 -3.86
N TYR A 338 6.34 -6.21 -4.75
CA TYR A 338 6.30 -5.09 -5.70
C TYR A 338 6.16 -3.73 -4.99
N LYS A 339 5.31 -3.62 -3.96
CA LYS A 339 5.21 -2.40 -3.14
C LYS A 339 6.51 -2.11 -2.42
N PHE A 340 7.16 -3.12 -1.84
CA PHE A 340 8.45 -2.99 -1.18
C PHE A 340 9.50 -2.44 -2.15
N LEU A 341 9.62 -3.05 -3.33
CA LEU A 341 10.51 -2.60 -4.39
C LEU A 341 10.21 -1.18 -4.85
N LYS A 342 8.94 -0.86 -5.12
CA LYS A 342 8.53 0.49 -5.55
C LYS A 342 8.92 1.54 -4.52
N ARG A 343 8.85 1.22 -3.22
CA ARG A 343 9.08 2.17 -2.12
C ARG A 343 10.55 2.29 -1.71
N THR A 344 11.30 1.18 -1.77
CA THR A 344 12.66 1.09 -1.21
C THR A 344 13.74 0.95 -2.27
N ASN A 345 13.35 0.73 -3.54
CA ASN A 345 14.24 0.36 -4.64
C ASN A 345 15.10 -0.90 -4.37
N ASN A 346 14.64 -1.78 -3.48
CA ASN A 346 15.28 -3.04 -3.14
C ASN A 346 14.29 -4.21 -3.20
N LEU A 347 14.83 -5.43 -3.32
CA LEU A 347 14.06 -6.65 -3.17
C LEU A 347 14.18 -7.16 -1.75
N ILE A 348 13.11 -7.82 -1.27
CA ILE A 348 13.18 -8.60 -0.04
C ILE A 348 14.04 -9.84 -0.33
N PRO A 349 15.08 -10.11 0.46
CA PRO A 349 15.88 -11.32 0.30
C PRO A 349 15.02 -12.57 0.48
N GLU A 350 15.24 -13.60 -0.33
CA GLU A 350 14.49 -14.87 -0.26
C GLU A 350 14.50 -15.45 1.17
N SER A 351 15.64 -15.35 1.85
CA SER A 351 15.79 -15.78 3.24
C SER A 351 14.85 -15.04 4.21
N LEU A 352 14.64 -13.74 3.99
CA LEU A 352 13.73 -12.91 4.77
C LEU A 352 12.27 -13.12 4.39
N GLU A 353 11.97 -13.36 3.11
CA GLU A 353 10.61 -13.71 2.67
C GLU A 353 10.09 -14.93 3.43
N LEU A 354 10.92 -15.96 3.56
CA LEU A 354 10.58 -17.17 4.33
C LEU A 354 10.32 -16.86 5.80
N LEU A 355 11.16 -16.04 6.43
CA LEU A 355 10.94 -15.62 7.81
C LEU A 355 9.61 -14.86 7.96
N LEU A 356 9.29 -13.99 7.00
CA LEU A 356 8.04 -13.23 6.99
C LEU A 356 6.81 -14.11 6.74
N LEU A 357 6.92 -15.21 5.99
CA LEU A 357 5.81 -16.17 5.86
C LEU A 357 5.38 -16.73 7.22
N HIS A 358 6.32 -16.89 8.15
CA HIS A 358 6.03 -17.41 9.48
C HIS A 358 5.75 -16.30 10.52
N ASN A 359 6.37 -15.13 10.40
CA ASN A 359 6.41 -14.10 11.47
C ASN A 359 5.65 -12.80 11.18
N ASN A 360 4.89 -12.69 10.09
CA ASN A 360 4.25 -11.40 9.73
C ASN A 360 3.22 -10.87 10.75
N THR A 361 2.82 -11.66 11.75
CA THR A 361 1.84 -11.28 12.78
C THR A 361 2.46 -11.10 14.15
N ASN A 362 3.31 -12.04 14.59
CA ASN A 362 3.90 -12.08 15.92
C ASN A 362 5.33 -12.61 15.90
N GLY A 363 6.14 -12.11 16.83
CA GLY A 363 7.50 -12.54 17.07
C GLY A 363 8.44 -11.35 17.29
N PRO A 364 9.69 -11.63 17.69
CA PRO A 364 10.68 -10.59 17.95
C PRO A 364 11.15 -9.88 16.66
N PHE A 365 10.85 -10.43 15.48
CA PHE A 365 11.24 -9.87 14.18
C PHE A 365 10.22 -8.85 13.68
N LEU A 366 10.71 -7.86 12.93
CA LEU A 366 9.86 -6.82 12.36
C LEU A 366 8.85 -7.41 11.37
N LYS A 367 7.63 -6.86 11.40
CA LYS A 367 6.56 -7.17 10.46
C LYS A 367 6.87 -6.57 9.10
N TYR A 368 6.25 -7.10 8.03
CA TYR A 368 6.49 -6.64 6.66
C TYR A 368 6.36 -5.11 6.51
N HIS A 369 5.32 -4.51 7.10
CA HIS A 369 5.08 -3.07 6.98
C HIS A 369 6.11 -2.23 7.76
N GLU A 370 6.63 -2.75 8.88
CA GLU A 370 7.71 -2.13 9.66
C GLU A 370 9.03 -2.20 8.90
N ILE A 371 9.36 -3.36 8.33
CA ILE A 371 10.53 -3.52 7.44
C ILE A 371 10.45 -2.51 6.30
N MET A 372 9.30 -2.42 5.62
CA MET A 372 9.09 -1.47 4.52
C MET A 372 9.23 -0.01 4.95
N ASN A 373 8.62 0.39 6.07
CA ASN A 373 8.71 1.75 6.59
C ASN A 373 10.14 2.09 7.03
N ASN A 374 10.83 1.17 7.72
CA ASN A 374 12.21 1.39 8.17
C ASN A 374 13.21 1.41 7.01
N SER A 375 13.01 0.58 5.99
CA SER A 375 13.82 0.60 4.76
C SER A 375 13.72 1.96 4.06
N TRP A 376 12.51 2.55 4.01
CA TRP A 376 12.32 3.91 3.51
C TRP A 376 13.03 4.97 4.38
N LYS A 377 12.94 4.88 5.71
CA LYS A 377 13.67 5.78 6.62
C LYS A 377 15.19 5.70 6.44
N ILE A 378 15.74 4.51 6.24
CA ILE A 378 17.17 4.30 6.00
C ILE A 378 17.57 4.93 4.67
N MET A 379 16.75 4.76 3.62
CA MET A 379 16.96 5.39 2.33
C MET A 379 16.94 6.92 2.45
N ASP A 380 15.99 7.50 3.19
CA ASP A 380 15.95 8.94 3.44
C ASP A 380 17.19 9.42 4.24
N LYS A 381 17.57 8.71 5.31
CA LYS A 381 18.82 8.97 6.05
C LYS A 381 20.05 8.90 5.14
N PHE A 382 20.08 7.98 4.18
CA PHE A 382 21.14 7.89 3.18
C PHE A 382 21.15 9.07 2.20
N SER A 383 19.98 9.48 1.69
CA SER A 383 19.88 10.64 0.80
C SER A 383 20.36 11.92 1.50
N ASN A 384 20.09 12.06 2.80
CA ASN A 384 20.38 13.27 3.58
C ASN A 384 21.79 13.32 4.22
N ASN A 385 22.49 12.19 4.38
CA ASN A 385 23.83 12.16 4.98
C ASN A 385 24.94 12.62 4.02
N ASN A 386 25.95 13.34 4.53
CA ASN A 386 27.10 13.75 3.72
C ASN A 386 28.13 12.61 3.61
N TYR A 387 28.35 12.08 2.41
CA TYR A 387 29.24 10.92 2.16
C TYR A 387 30.52 11.26 1.40
N ASP A 388 30.81 12.55 1.21
CA ASP A 388 31.95 13.05 0.44
C ASP A 388 33.32 12.52 0.91
N ASN A 389 33.37 11.96 2.13
CA ASN A 389 34.56 11.38 2.75
C ASN A 389 34.71 9.87 2.59
N LEU A 390 33.87 9.16 1.82
CA LEU A 390 34.11 7.76 1.45
C LEU A 390 35.25 7.66 0.43
N LYS A 391 36.47 8.00 0.87
CA LYS A 391 37.68 7.78 0.08
C LYS A 391 37.89 6.28 -0.09
N THR A 392 37.58 5.78 -1.28
CA THR A 392 37.75 4.38 -1.70
C THR A 392 39.15 3.82 -1.43
N LYS A 393 40.18 4.67 -1.30
CA LYS A 393 41.58 4.25 -1.10
C LYS A 393 41.91 3.78 0.33
N ASP A 394 41.30 4.35 1.38
CA ASP A 394 41.61 3.94 2.78
C ASP A 394 40.77 2.74 3.25
N THR A 395 39.61 2.51 2.64
CA THR A 395 38.78 1.32 2.91
C THR A 395 39.35 0.05 2.28
N LEU A 396 40.06 0.14 1.15
CA LEU A 396 40.59 -1.02 0.43
C LEU A 396 41.71 -1.79 1.17
N LYS A 397 42.42 -1.13 2.11
CA LYS A 397 43.51 -1.75 2.90
C LYS A 397 42.99 -2.60 4.06
N ASN A 398 41.81 -2.31 4.59
CA ASN A 398 41.24 -3.07 5.70
C ASN A 398 40.42 -4.26 5.17
N LYS A 399 40.65 -5.45 5.71
CA LYS A 399 39.87 -6.67 5.40
C LYS A 399 38.46 -6.62 6.02
N ARG A 400 37.72 -5.53 5.80
CA ARG A 400 36.38 -5.33 6.35
C ARG A 400 35.37 -6.15 5.55
N LYS A 401 34.39 -6.71 6.25
CA LYS A 401 33.24 -7.38 5.63
C LYS A 401 32.11 -6.40 5.31
N VAL A 402 32.07 -5.25 5.98
CA VAL A 402 31.00 -4.25 5.88
C VAL A 402 31.56 -2.90 5.42
N ILE A 403 30.81 -2.20 4.57
CA ILE A 403 31.14 -0.84 4.14
C ILE A 403 30.97 0.11 5.34
N PRO A 404 31.94 0.98 5.67
CA PRO A 404 31.89 1.86 6.84
C PRO A 404 31.03 3.10 6.58
N ILE A 405 29.73 2.90 6.37
CA ILE A 405 28.71 3.95 6.23
C ILE A 405 27.76 3.92 7.41
N LYS A 406 27.04 5.02 7.67
CA LYS A 406 26.04 5.09 8.75
C LYS A 406 24.66 4.58 8.33
N ALA A 407 24.38 4.57 7.03
CA ALA A 407 23.16 4.05 6.43
C ALA A 407 23.49 3.59 5.01
N SER A 408 22.73 2.60 4.50
CA SER A 408 22.81 2.14 3.12
C SER A 408 21.40 1.83 2.64
N PRO A 409 21.02 2.21 1.41
CA PRO A 409 19.75 1.80 0.86
C PRO A 409 19.69 0.27 0.71
N PHE A 410 20.83 -0.42 0.67
CA PHE A 410 20.92 -1.88 0.54
C PHE A 410 20.87 -2.62 1.89
N TRP A 411 20.53 -1.94 2.98
CA TRP A 411 20.35 -2.55 4.30
C TRP A 411 18.88 -2.71 4.61
N VAL A 412 18.46 -3.96 4.80
CA VAL A 412 17.07 -4.30 5.13
C VAL A 412 16.99 -4.62 6.62
N LEU A 413 16.44 -3.70 7.42
CA LEU A 413 16.24 -3.89 8.86
C LEU A 413 15.16 -4.96 9.08
N PHE A 414 15.50 -6.03 9.79
CA PHE A 414 14.57 -7.15 10.03
C PHE A 414 14.40 -7.48 11.52
N TYR A 415 15.26 -6.97 12.39
CA TYR A 415 15.20 -7.17 13.83
C TYR A 415 15.80 -5.96 14.55
N GLU A 416 15.16 -5.50 15.61
CA GLU A 416 15.67 -4.43 16.48
C GLU A 416 15.32 -4.72 17.94
N ASP A 417 16.23 -4.34 18.83
CA ASP A 417 16.03 -4.29 20.27
C ASP A 417 16.39 -2.88 20.80
N ASN A 418 16.33 -2.68 22.12
CA ASN A 418 16.60 -1.38 22.75
C ASN A 418 18.02 -0.83 22.52
N LYS A 419 18.97 -1.66 22.08
CA LYS A 419 20.39 -1.31 21.96
C LYS A 419 20.96 -1.52 20.55
N TYR A 420 20.38 -2.43 19.77
CA TYR A 420 20.93 -2.91 18.52
C TYR A 420 19.88 -3.07 17.43
N ARG A 421 20.27 -2.74 16.20
CA ARG A 421 19.49 -2.95 14.98
C ARG A 421 20.23 -3.91 14.07
N TYR A 422 19.54 -4.91 13.53
CA TYR A 422 20.12 -5.95 12.68
C TYR A 422 19.58 -5.85 11.26
N PHE A 423 20.49 -5.78 10.30
CA PHE A 423 20.17 -5.59 8.89
C PHE A 423 20.70 -6.75 8.08
N ILE A 424 19.96 -7.09 7.01
CA ILE A 424 20.49 -7.87 5.91
C ILE A 424 21.20 -6.92 4.95
N ASP A 425 22.49 -7.12 4.76
CA ASP A 425 23.33 -6.31 3.89
C ASP A 425 23.40 -6.90 2.48
N LEU A 426 22.71 -6.27 1.53
CA LEU A 426 22.66 -6.68 0.13
C LEU A 426 23.85 -6.16 -0.67
N LEU A 427 24.64 -5.26 -0.10
CA LEU A 427 25.82 -4.69 -0.73
C LEU A 427 27.01 -4.65 0.22
N PRO A 428 27.54 -5.84 0.59
CA PRO A 428 28.70 -5.91 1.45
C PRO A 428 29.97 -5.43 0.71
N ASP A 429 31.04 -5.24 1.47
CA ASP A 429 32.38 -5.00 0.94
C ASP A 429 32.93 -6.27 0.23
N LYS A 430 34.06 -6.16 -0.48
CA LYS A 430 34.69 -7.26 -1.26
C LYS A 430 35.00 -8.52 -0.46
N TYR A 431 35.18 -8.40 0.86
CA TYR A 431 35.45 -9.56 1.74
C TYR A 431 34.20 -10.09 2.45
N GLY A 432 33.06 -9.40 2.31
CA GLY A 432 31.80 -9.81 2.91
C GLY A 432 31.02 -10.85 2.11
N PHE A 433 29.85 -11.19 2.62
CA PHE A 433 28.94 -12.16 2.00
C PHE A 433 27.66 -11.45 1.59
N THR A 434 27.17 -11.72 0.37
CA THR A 434 25.86 -11.20 -0.04
C THR A 434 24.79 -11.72 0.90
N GLU A 435 23.93 -10.84 1.41
CA GLU A 435 22.94 -11.14 2.48
C GLU A 435 23.57 -11.46 3.86
N GLN A 436 24.78 -10.98 4.13
CA GLN A 436 25.33 -11.04 5.49
C GLN A 436 24.47 -10.25 6.46
N ILE A 437 24.48 -10.66 7.73
CA ILE A 437 23.83 -9.93 8.80
C ILE A 437 24.83 -8.99 9.45
N ILE A 438 24.46 -7.73 9.54
CA ILE A 438 25.20 -6.67 10.21
C ILE A 438 24.39 -6.15 11.39
N MET A 439 25.10 -5.67 12.41
CA MET A 439 24.52 -5.01 13.57
C MET A 439 24.97 -3.55 13.58
N VAL A 440 24.01 -2.65 13.83
CA VAL A 440 24.24 -1.23 14.05
C VAL A 440 23.83 -0.89 15.48
N ASP A 441 24.75 -0.33 16.26
CA ASP A 441 24.47 0.13 17.63
C ASP A 441 23.81 1.52 17.67
N ASN A 442 23.54 2.02 18.87
CA ASN A 442 22.97 3.35 19.09
C ASN A 442 23.89 4.51 18.66
N ASN A 443 25.18 4.26 18.45
CA ASN A 443 26.16 5.23 17.98
C ASN A 443 26.38 5.14 16.45
N ASP A 444 25.53 4.38 15.74
CA ASP A 444 25.65 4.06 14.32
C ASP A 444 26.97 3.32 13.96
N ASN A 445 27.61 2.62 14.92
CA ASN A 445 28.75 1.75 14.61
C ASN A 445 28.25 0.45 13.99
N VAL A 446 28.88 0.07 12.87
CA VAL A 446 28.46 -1.08 12.07
C VAL A 446 29.44 -2.24 12.21
N SER A 447 28.92 -3.42 12.50
CA SER A 447 29.72 -4.64 12.65
C SER A 447 29.11 -5.83 11.93
N PHE A 448 29.96 -6.74 11.46
CA PHE A 448 29.54 -8.02 10.88
C PHE A 448 29.13 -8.98 12.00
N VAL A 449 27.98 -9.64 11.86
CA VAL A 449 27.47 -10.62 12.83
C VAL A 449 27.52 -12.03 12.25
N ALA A 450 26.90 -12.23 11.09
CA ALA A 450 26.72 -13.56 10.51
C ALA A 450 26.81 -13.50 8.98
N SER A 451 27.21 -14.61 8.35
CA SER A 451 27.38 -14.66 6.89
C SER A 451 26.07 -14.74 6.11
N ASN A 452 24.97 -15.10 6.78
CA ASN A 452 23.62 -15.15 6.24
C ASN A 452 22.58 -15.26 7.38
N LEU A 453 21.29 -15.22 7.03
CA LEU A 453 20.19 -15.34 7.99
C LEU A 453 20.19 -16.69 8.73
N GLU A 454 20.51 -17.80 8.06
CA GLU A 454 20.61 -19.13 8.69
C GLU A 454 21.59 -19.11 9.88
N SER A 455 22.80 -18.58 9.66
CA SER A 455 23.83 -18.47 10.69
C SER A 455 23.40 -17.54 11.82
N PHE A 456 22.69 -16.44 11.50
CA PHE A 456 22.14 -15.55 12.52
C PHE A 456 21.09 -16.23 13.39
N LEU A 457 20.17 -17.00 12.81
CA LEU A 457 19.16 -17.75 13.57
C LEU A 457 19.79 -18.79 14.49
N VAL A 458 20.92 -19.41 14.12
CA VAL A 458 21.70 -20.27 15.03
C VAL A 458 22.21 -19.47 16.23
N LEU A 459 22.84 -18.31 16.00
CA LEU A 459 23.32 -17.44 17.09
C LEU A 459 22.17 -16.96 17.98
N TYR A 460 21.03 -16.60 17.39
CA TYR A 460 19.82 -16.16 18.10
C TYR A 460 19.25 -17.28 18.97
N LYS A 461 19.14 -18.50 18.42
CA LYS A 461 18.73 -19.70 19.16
C LYS A 461 19.68 -19.99 20.32
N GLU A 462 20.97 -19.72 20.18
CA GLU A 462 22.00 -19.96 21.20
C GLU A 462 22.20 -18.79 22.18
N LYS A 463 21.42 -17.71 22.08
CA LYS A 463 21.59 -16.47 22.86
C LYS A 463 22.98 -15.83 22.73
N LYS A 464 23.64 -16.04 21.59
CA LYS A 464 24.94 -15.43 21.24
C LYS A 464 24.80 -14.06 20.59
N VAL A 465 23.57 -13.68 20.23
CA VAL A 465 23.17 -12.31 19.93
C VAL A 465 22.03 -11.94 20.90
N PRO A 466 21.88 -10.66 21.25
CA PRO A 466 20.73 -10.13 21.99
C PRO A 466 19.39 -10.72 21.53
N VAL A 467 18.65 -11.25 22.51
CA VAL A 467 17.32 -11.85 22.32
C VAL A 467 16.36 -11.05 23.18
N ASP A 468 15.59 -10.16 22.57
CA ASP A 468 14.50 -9.49 23.27
C ASP A 468 13.29 -10.44 23.34
N LEU A 469 13.12 -11.03 24.52
CA LEU A 469 12.02 -11.93 24.83
C LEU A 469 10.89 -11.22 25.59
N TYR A 470 11.06 -9.93 25.92
CA TYR A 470 10.13 -9.22 26.78
C TYR A 470 8.80 -9.01 26.07
N GLY A 471 7.72 -9.56 26.63
CA GLY A 471 6.37 -9.51 26.05
C GLY A 471 6.04 -10.63 25.06
N TRP A 472 6.98 -11.53 24.73
CA TRP A 472 6.77 -12.63 23.78
C TRP A 472 6.77 -14.03 24.40
N VAL A 473 7.30 -14.16 25.63
CA VAL A 473 7.31 -15.40 26.41
C VAL A 473 6.20 -15.32 27.45
N LYS A 474 5.34 -16.33 27.48
CA LYS A 474 4.32 -16.50 28.53
C LYS A 474 4.94 -16.87 29.87
#